data_AF-F3QPZ2-F1
#
_entry.id   AF-F3QPZ2-F1
#
_cell.length_a   1.000
_cell.length_b   1.000
_cell.length_c   1.000
_cell.angle_alpha   90.00
_cell.angle_beta   90.00
_cell.angle_gamma   90.00
#
_symmetry.space_group_name_H-M   'P 1'
#
loop_
_entity.id
_entity.type
_entity.pdbx_description
1 polymer ?
#
loop_
_entity_poly.entity_id
_entity_poly.type
_entity_poly.pdbx_seq_one_letter_code
_entity_poly.pdbx_strand_id
1 'polypeptide(L)'
;MKKMTFKVCMAACCAALALSACSEEDATLHGVAPSKIGTISLNTGKDQVRPGQPLTAYIALPTGGQNISEATYTWGVLNYPSDKEENGTAYFSFTAPEEPGQYNLSFNARYLFLGPDAEGNIYKDMSSTLDYTVITCNIFSSFWNDDITTTLKVYPQLTENESQPGTYLGTFADKLSSSSAATINRAFIFNNDVLSKITEYEIYSNKDVKTYARKFYLLLNYAQRRFNMEVKATYYDDASVPGLHTPIAEEDWNNENWRNEIGQKLQAGTLRLYCQLQDEHTQLCLSAFNTSDGSGIYIVRDYTANIIR
;
A
#
# COMPACT_ATOMS: atom_id res chain seq x y z
N MET A 1 99.63 -27.56 16.60
CA MET A 1 99.03 -26.38 15.94
C MET A 1 97.84 -26.81 15.07
N LYS A 2 96.73 -26.07 15.16
CA LYS A 2 95.58 -25.93 14.22
C LYS A 2 94.52 -27.06 14.06
N LYS A 3 93.41 -26.88 14.79
CA LYS A 3 92.00 -26.59 14.39
C LYS A 3 91.37 -27.19 13.10
N MET A 4 90.09 -27.57 13.30
CA MET A 4 88.91 -27.56 12.38
C MET A 4 88.80 -28.73 11.39
N THR A 5 87.66 -29.37 11.12
CA THR A 5 86.26 -28.90 11.20
C THR A 5 85.26 -30.06 11.21
N PHE A 6 84.24 -29.89 12.04
CA PHE A 6 82.88 -30.43 11.96
C PHE A 6 82.22 -30.16 10.59
N LYS A 7 81.22 -30.96 10.19
CA LYS A 7 80.26 -30.81 9.06
C LYS A 7 80.48 -31.70 7.82
N VAL A 8 80.16 -32.99 7.90
CA VAL A 8 79.60 -33.75 6.76
C VAL A 8 78.63 -34.80 7.32
N CYS A 9 77.33 -34.48 7.33
CA CYS A 9 76.19 -35.43 7.35
C CYS A 9 74.83 -34.71 7.47
N MET A 10 74.81 -33.37 7.63
CA MET A 10 73.60 -32.54 7.52
C MET A 10 73.43 -31.99 6.10
N ALA A 11 73.61 -32.84 5.09
CA ALA A 11 73.38 -32.47 3.69
C ALA A 11 72.51 -33.52 2.95
N ALA A 12 72.36 -34.73 3.49
CA ALA A 12 71.50 -35.76 2.90
C ALA A 12 70.01 -35.63 3.32
N CYS A 13 69.70 -34.98 4.44
CA CYS A 13 68.30 -34.72 4.85
C CYS A 13 67.68 -33.47 4.22
N CYS A 14 68.47 -32.59 3.60
CA CYS A 14 67.94 -31.37 2.95
C CYS A 14 67.47 -31.63 1.51
N ALA A 15 67.93 -32.70 0.85
CA ALA A 15 67.47 -33.05 -0.49
C ALA A 15 66.14 -33.82 -0.49
N ALA A 16 65.80 -34.50 0.61
CA ALA A 16 64.52 -35.21 0.76
C ALA A 16 63.36 -34.31 1.22
N LEU A 17 63.65 -33.14 1.81
CA LEU A 17 62.65 -32.13 2.19
C LEU A 17 62.37 -31.11 1.08
N ALA A 18 63.19 -31.07 0.03
CA ALA A 18 62.99 -30.17 -1.11
C ALA A 18 62.06 -30.75 -2.20
N LEU A 19 61.65 -32.02 -2.09
CA LEU A 19 60.72 -32.68 -3.02
C LEU A 19 59.29 -32.81 -2.48
N SER A 20 59.00 -32.31 -1.28
CA SER A 20 57.65 -32.34 -0.68
C SER A 20 57.03 -30.95 -0.47
N ALA A 21 57.59 -29.91 -1.08
CA ALA A 21 57.11 -28.53 -0.94
C ALA A 21 56.92 -27.79 -2.28
N CYS A 22 56.81 -28.52 -3.38
CA CYS A 22 55.98 -28.06 -4.49
C CYS A 22 54.58 -28.61 -4.20
N SER A 23 53.81 -27.90 -3.37
CA SER A 23 52.36 -27.96 -3.56
C SER A 23 52.15 -27.57 -5.01
N GLU A 24 51.61 -28.47 -5.83
CA GLU A 24 51.11 -28.08 -7.15
C GLU A 24 50.21 -26.87 -6.89
N GLU A 25 50.64 -25.70 -7.36
CA GLU A 25 49.80 -24.52 -7.35
C GLU A 25 48.61 -24.91 -8.20
N ASP A 26 47.45 -25.04 -7.56
CA ASP A 26 46.24 -25.48 -8.23
C ASP A 26 45.88 -24.43 -9.29
N ALA A 27 46.37 -24.65 -10.51
CA ALA A 27 46.18 -23.79 -11.66
C ALA A 27 44.75 -23.94 -12.22
N THR A 28 43.92 -24.77 -11.59
CA THR A 28 42.51 -24.91 -11.95
C THR A 28 41.81 -23.59 -11.62
N LEU A 29 41.21 -22.97 -12.64
CA LEU A 29 40.39 -21.78 -12.48
C LEU A 29 39.10 -22.16 -11.73
N HIS A 30 39.17 -22.20 -10.41
CA HIS A 30 38.01 -22.54 -9.60
C HIS A 30 36.94 -21.46 -9.68
N GLY A 31 35.72 -21.89 -9.96
CA GLY A 31 34.55 -21.02 -9.89
C GLY A 31 34.36 -20.48 -8.47
N VAL A 32 34.16 -19.17 -8.36
CA VAL A 32 33.81 -18.52 -7.09
C VAL A 32 32.58 -17.66 -7.35
N ALA A 33 31.41 -18.08 -6.84
CA ALA A 33 30.24 -17.22 -6.87
C ALA A 33 30.39 -16.06 -5.87
N PRO A 34 29.67 -14.95 -6.09
CA PRO A 34 29.51 -13.89 -5.10
C PRO A 34 29.08 -14.44 -3.74
N SER A 35 29.56 -13.82 -2.66
CA SER A 35 29.31 -14.31 -1.28
C SER A 35 27.88 -14.06 -0.80
N LYS A 36 27.18 -13.09 -1.37
CA LYS A 36 25.79 -12.74 -1.02
C LYS A 36 25.03 -12.25 -2.24
N ILE A 37 23.73 -12.53 -2.28
CA ILE A 37 22.82 -11.90 -3.22
C ILE A 37 22.33 -10.56 -2.66
N GLY A 38 21.91 -9.65 -3.53
CA GLY A 38 21.30 -8.38 -3.10
C GLY A 38 19.95 -8.57 -2.39
N THR A 39 19.46 -7.50 -1.79
CA THR A 39 18.10 -7.43 -1.23
C THR A 39 17.17 -6.79 -2.26
N ILE A 40 16.02 -7.41 -2.49
CA ILE A 40 14.98 -6.82 -3.35
C ILE A 40 14.35 -5.63 -2.63
N SER A 41 14.12 -4.53 -3.34
CA SER A 41 13.38 -3.37 -2.84
C SER A 41 12.30 -2.94 -3.85
N LEU A 42 11.24 -2.32 -3.36
CA LEU A 42 10.18 -1.73 -4.20
C LEU A 42 10.35 -0.21 -4.30
N ASN A 43 9.93 0.34 -5.43
CA ASN A 43 9.89 1.79 -5.68
C ASN A 43 9.04 2.58 -4.67
N THR A 44 8.15 1.91 -3.94
CA THR A 44 7.31 2.49 -2.88
C THR A 44 8.08 2.75 -1.58
N GLY A 45 9.21 2.06 -1.36
CA GLY A 45 9.91 2.03 -0.08
C GLY A 45 9.11 1.40 1.07
N LYS A 46 7.99 0.72 0.77
CA LYS A 46 7.07 0.10 1.73
C LYS A 46 6.82 -1.35 1.33
N ASP A 47 6.64 -2.21 2.33
CA ASP A 47 6.28 -3.63 2.24
C ASP A 47 4.76 -3.87 2.08
N GLN A 48 3.96 -2.81 2.22
CA GLN A 48 2.52 -2.82 1.95
C GLN A 48 2.20 -2.10 0.64
N VAL A 49 1.44 -2.76 -0.23
CA VAL A 49 1.08 -2.27 -1.57
C VAL A 49 -0.42 -2.49 -1.84
N ARG A 50 -0.94 -1.85 -2.89
CA ARG A 50 -2.38 -1.86 -3.21
C ARG A 50 -2.72 -2.85 -4.32
N PRO A 51 -3.94 -3.39 -4.35
CA PRO A 51 -4.50 -4.05 -5.52
C PRO A 51 -4.29 -3.24 -6.80
N GLY A 52 -3.78 -3.87 -7.85
CA GLY A 52 -3.60 -3.23 -9.16
C GLY A 52 -2.51 -2.15 -9.21
N GLN A 53 -1.74 -1.94 -8.14
CA GLN A 53 -0.70 -0.91 -8.11
C GLN A 53 0.46 -1.26 -9.05
N PRO A 54 0.89 -0.35 -9.94
CA PRO A 54 2.12 -0.54 -10.70
C PRO A 54 3.32 -0.43 -9.76
N LEU A 55 4.16 -1.46 -9.76
CA LEU A 55 5.35 -1.58 -8.94
C LEU A 55 6.59 -1.78 -9.81
N THR A 56 7.71 -1.31 -9.30
CA THR A 56 9.03 -1.62 -9.85
C THR A 56 9.88 -2.18 -8.72
N ALA A 57 10.27 -3.44 -8.87
CA ALA A 57 11.27 -4.06 -8.02
C ALA A 57 12.67 -3.81 -8.59
N TYR A 58 13.64 -3.65 -7.70
CA TYR A 58 15.04 -3.53 -8.06
C TYR A 58 15.93 -4.26 -7.08
N ILE A 59 17.06 -4.75 -7.58
CA ILE A 59 18.09 -5.44 -6.80
C ILE A 59 19.47 -5.12 -7.36
N ALA A 60 20.41 -4.78 -6.48
CA ALA A 60 21.80 -4.64 -6.86
C ALA A 60 22.36 -6.03 -7.21
N LEU A 61 22.93 -6.15 -8.41
CA LEU A 61 23.53 -7.39 -8.89
C LEU A 61 24.80 -7.70 -8.06
N PRO A 62 24.98 -8.96 -7.65
CA PRO A 62 26.12 -9.33 -6.82
C PRO A 62 27.45 -9.11 -7.53
N THR A 63 28.45 -8.61 -6.81
CA THR A 63 29.80 -8.40 -7.32
C THR A 63 30.81 -9.31 -6.60
N GLY A 64 32.01 -9.46 -7.18
CA GLY A 64 33.12 -10.18 -6.53
C GLY A 64 33.21 -11.68 -6.81
N GLY A 65 32.42 -12.22 -7.74
CA GLY A 65 32.62 -13.57 -8.26
C GLY A 65 33.87 -13.66 -9.16
N GLN A 66 34.42 -14.86 -9.29
CA GLN A 66 35.62 -15.16 -10.10
C GLN A 66 35.39 -16.39 -10.96
N ASN A 67 36.05 -16.42 -12.13
CA ASN A 67 35.99 -17.53 -13.07
C ASN A 67 34.56 -17.93 -13.46
N ILE A 68 33.71 -16.93 -13.68
CA ILE A 68 32.30 -17.11 -14.09
C ILE A 68 32.25 -17.02 -15.61
N SER A 69 31.68 -18.04 -16.26
CA SER A 69 31.48 -18.06 -17.70
C SER A 69 30.20 -17.35 -18.11
N GLU A 70 29.14 -17.52 -17.31
CA GLU A 70 27.82 -16.97 -17.58
C GLU A 70 27.10 -16.68 -16.25
N ALA A 71 26.35 -15.59 -16.21
CA ALA A 71 25.44 -15.28 -15.12
C ALA A 71 24.06 -15.00 -15.70
N THR A 72 23.04 -15.73 -15.24
CA THR A 72 21.66 -15.54 -15.67
C THR A 72 20.79 -15.08 -14.50
N TYR A 73 20.00 -14.03 -14.72
CA TYR A 73 19.14 -13.41 -13.72
C TYR A 73 17.67 -13.50 -14.10
N THR A 74 16.82 -13.89 -13.16
CA THR A 74 15.39 -14.10 -13.40
C THR A 74 14.53 -13.62 -12.22
N TRP A 75 13.33 -13.15 -12.53
CA TRP A 75 12.33 -12.66 -11.58
C TRP A 75 11.10 -13.58 -11.51
N GLY A 76 10.53 -13.69 -10.32
CA GLY A 76 9.26 -14.36 -10.04
C GLY A 76 9.28 -15.90 -10.17
N VAL A 77 8.11 -16.52 -9.98
CA VAL A 77 7.91 -17.99 -10.03
C VAL A 77 7.99 -18.54 -11.46
N LEU A 78 7.71 -17.69 -12.46
CA LEU A 78 7.69 -18.06 -13.89
C LEU A 78 9.02 -17.77 -14.63
N ASN A 79 10.09 -17.45 -13.89
CA ASN A 79 11.43 -17.17 -14.43
C ASN A 79 11.45 -16.11 -15.55
N TYR A 80 10.76 -14.98 -15.34
CA TYR A 80 10.81 -13.89 -16.29
C TYR A 80 12.21 -13.28 -16.33
N PRO A 81 12.81 -13.05 -17.52
CA PRO A 81 14.06 -12.32 -17.61
C PRO A 81 13.88 -10.88 -17.11
N SER A 82 14.93 -10.27 -16.59
CA SER A 82 14.91 -8.87 -16.13
C SER A 82 14.50 -7.94 -17.27
N ASP A 83 13.57 -7.02 -17.02
CA ASP A 83 13.09 -6.05 -18.02
C ASP A 83 14.21 -5.10 -18.46
N LYS A 84 15.15 -4.84 -17.54
CA LYS A 84 16.34 -4.03 -17.77
C LYS A 84 17.44 -4.40 -16.78
N GLU A 85 18.69 -4.32 -17.24
CA GLU A 85 19.88 -4.29 -16.40
C GLU A 85 20.65 -3.00 -16.71
N GLU A 86 20.89 -2.17 -15.69
CA GLU A 86 21.59 -0.90 -15.86
C GLU A 86 22.47 -0.62 -14.65
N ASN A 87 23.74 -0.27 -14.88
CA ASN A 87 24.71 0.08 -13.84
C ASN A 87 24.80 -0.94 -12.70
N GLY A 88 24.72 -2.23 -13.00
CA GLY A 88 24.80 -3.30 -12.01
C GLY A 88 23.54 -3.45 -11.15
N THR A 89 22.39 -2.98 -11.62
CA THR A 89 21.08 -3.17 -10.97
C THR A 89 20.11 -3.82 -11.96
N ALA A 90 19.40 -4.85 -11.50
CA ALA A 90 18.32 -5.48 -12.24
C ALA A 90 16.97 -4.90 -11.82
N TYR A 91 16.06 -4.74 -12.77
CA TYR A 91 14.73 -4.15 -12.59
C TYR A 91 13.63 -5.06 -13.12
N PHE A 92 12.49 -5.06 -12.44
CA PHE A 92 11.28 -5.76 -12.89
C PHE A 92 10.04 -4.95 -12.58
N SER A 93 9.23 -4.69 -13.61
CA SER A 93 7.98 -3.96 -13.49
C SER A 93 6.80 -4.92 -13.52
N PHE A 94 5.92 -4.79 -12.54
CA PHE A 94 4.75 -5.65 -12.42
C PHE A 94 3.59 -4.88 -11.81
N THR A 95 2.39 -5.44 -11.94
CA THR A 95 1.20 -4.93 -11.26
C THR A 95 0.91 -5.81 -10.06
N ALA A 96 0.69 -5.20 -8.90
CA ALA A 96 0.30 -5.92 -7.70
C ALA A 96 -1.01 -6.70 -7.92
N PRO A 97 -1.14 -7.93 -7.37
CA PRO A 97 -2.36 -8.73 -7.47
C PRO A 97 -3.62 -7.97 -7.01
N GLU A 98 -4.75 -8.19 -7.68
CA GLU A 98 -6.02 -7.55 -7.31
C GLU A 98 -6.60 -8.07 -5.97
N GLU A 99 -6.29 -9.31 -5.64
CA GLU A 99 -6.75 -9.95 -4.40
C GLU A 99 -5.84 -9.56 -3.24
N PRO A 100 -6.39 -9.06 -2.12
CA PRO A 100 -5.62 -8.82 -0.91
C PRO A 100 -5.02 -10.10 -0.33
N GLY A 101 -3.83 -9.99 0.26
CA GLY A 101 -3.11 -11.12 0.84
C GLY A 101 -1.62 -10.89 0.99
N GLN A 102 -0.93 -11.90 1.50
CA GLN A 102 0.53 -11.96 1.51
C GLN A 102 1.03 -12.52 0.19
N TYR A 103 2.03 -11.86 -0.38
CA TYR A 103 2.65 -12.24 -1.64
C TYR A 103 4.16 -12.20 -1.49
N ASN A 104 4.85 -12.92 -2.38
CA ASN A 104 6.30 -12.88 -2.44
C ASN A 104 6.78 -12.58 -3.87
N LEU A 105 7.94 -11.97 -3.94
CA LEU A 105 8.68 -11.76 -5.17
C LEU A 105 10.06 -12.37 -5.00
N SER A 106 10.45 -13.26 -5.90
CA SER A 106 11.76 -13.89 -5.92
C SER A 106 12.65 -13.30 -7.03
N PHE A 107 13.94 -13.23 -6.75
CA PHE A 107 14.98 -12.98 -7.73
C PHE A 107 16.00 -14.11 -7.65
N ASN A 108 16.27 -14.77 -8.77
CA ASN A 108 17.18 -15.91 -8.87
C ASN A 108 18.35 -15.57 -9.79
N ALA A 109 19.55 -15.90 -9.34
CA ALA A 109 20.79 -15.79 -10.08
C ALA A 109 21.44 -17.17 -10.19
N ARG A 110 21.83 -17.56 -11.40
CA ARG A 110 22.65 -18.75 -11.65
C ARG A 110 23.98 -18.32 -12.23
N TYR A 111 25.06 -18.72 -11.58
CA TYR A 111 26.43 -18.51 -12.04
C TYR A 111 26.99 -19.83 -12.55
N LEU A 112 27.26 -19.90 -13.85
CA LEU A 112 28.01 -20.99 -14.46
C LEU A 112 29.49 -20.67 -14.37
N PHE A 113 30.30 -21.64 -13.94
CA PHE A 113 31.73 -21.45 -13.74
C PHE A 113 32.54 -21.95 -14.95
N LEU A 114 33.68 -21.29 -15.21
CA LEU A 114 34.67 -21.71 -16.21
C LEU A 114 35.36 -23.03 -15.83
N GLY A 115 35.48 -23.28 -14.52
CA GLY A 115 35.94 -24.53 -13.93
C GLY A 115 35.19 -24.80 -12.62
N PRO A 116 35.13 -26.06 -12.16
CA PRO A 116 34.37 -26.40 -10.96
C PRO A 116 34.85 -25.59 -9.75
N ASP A 117 33.93 -25.26 -8.83
CA ASP A 117 34.28 -24.64 -7.56
C ASP A 117 35.07 -25.61 -6.65
N ALA A 118 35.44 -25.14 -5.45
CA ALA A 118 36.18 -25.94 -4.48
C ALA A 118 35.45 -27.21 -4.01
N GLU A 119 34.14 -27.31 -4.26
CA GLU A 119 33.28 -28.44 -3.90
C GLU A 119 32.99 -29.34 -5.12
N GLY A 120 33.50 -28.98 -6.30
CA GLY A 120 33.31 -29.73 -7.55
C GLY A 120 32.07 -29.32 -8.35
N ASN A 121 31.32 -28.29 -7.93
CA ASN A 121 30.12 -27.84 -8.63
C ASN A 121 30.50 -26.98 -9.84
N ILE A 122 29.82 -27.17 -10.97
CA ILE A 122 30.04 -26.37 -12.19
C ILE A 122 29.18 -25.10 -12.24
N TYR A 123 28.23 -24.97 -11.31
CA TYR A 123 27.36 -23.80 -11.19
C TYR A 123 26.98 -23.57 -9.73
N LYS A 124 26.49 -22.36 -9.44
CA LYS A 124 25.87 -22.03 -8.16
C LYS A 124 24.64 -21.16 -8.36
N ASP A 125 23.56 -21.55 -7.68
CA ASP A 125 22.32 -20.81 -7.62
C ASP A 125 22.26 -19.97 -6.35
N MET A 126 21.73 -18.75 -6.49
CA MET A 126 21.48 -17.83 -5.40
C MET A 126 20.12 -17.20 -5.58
N SER A 127 19.38 -17.00 -4.49
CA SER A 127 18.04 -16.44 -4.53
C SER A 127 17.80 -15.42 -3.42
N SER A 128 17.03 -14.39 -3.74
CA SER A 128 16.53 -13.39 -2.81
C SER A 128 15.01 -13.37 -2.88
N THR A 129 14.35 -13.16 -1.74
CA THR A 129 12.88 -13.09 -1.66
C THR A 129 12.48 -11.85 -0.89
N LEU A 130 11.49 -11.15 -1.41
CA LEU A 130 10.77 -10.08 -0.71
C LEU A 130 9.35 -10.56 -0.44
N ASP A 131 8.97 -10.58 0.82
CA ASP A 131 7.57 -10.70 1.22
C ASP A 131 6.94 -9.31 1.24
N TYR A 132 5.75 -9.18 0.65
CA TYR A 132 4.98 -7.94 0.64
C TYR A 132 3.49 -8.24 0.78
N THR A 133 2.76 -7.31 1.40
CA THR A 133 1.33 -7.46 1.64
C THR A 133 0.53 -6.59 0.67
N VAL A 134 -0.38 -7.22 -0.09
CA VAL A 134 -1.46 -6.50 -0.77
C VAL A 134 -2.59 -6.34 0.24
N ILE A 135 -2.85 -5.11 0.68
CA ILE A 135 -3.86 -4.85 1.70
C ILE A 135 -5.25 -4.63 1.08
N THR A 136 -6.31 -5.00 1.82
CA THR A 136 -7.70 -4.67 1.44
C THR A 136 -7.86 -3.15 1.43
N CYS A 137 -8.21 -2.56 0.29
CA CYS A 137 -8.50 -1.13 0.21
C CYS A 137 -9.93 -0.81 0.70
N ASN A 138 -10.10 0.09 1.68
CA ASN A 138 -11.39 0.79 1.92
C ASN A 138 -11.21 2.32 2.11
N ILE A 139 -12.36 3.02 2.06
CA ILE A 139 -12.55 4.37 1.47
C ILE A 139 -11.34 4.80 0.60
N PHE A 140 -11.38 4.21 -0.59
CA PHE A 140 -10.82 4.79 -1.80
C PHE A 140 -9.28 4.95 -1.77
N SER A 141 -8.59 3.87 -1.36
CA SER A 141 -7.20 3.54 -1.73
C SER A 141 -6.15 4.66 -1.54
N SER A 142 -6.31 5.51 -0.52
CA SER A 142 -5.23 6.37 0.00
C SER A 142 -4.97 6.00 1.45
N PHE A 143 -3.71 6.03 1.87
CA PHE A 143 -3.42 6.02 3.30
C PHE A 143 -3.83 7.39 3.86
N TRP A 144 -4.40 7.40 5.06
CA TRP A 144 -4.16 8.52 5.95
C TRP A 144 -2.65 8.72 6.04
N ASN A 145 -2.14 9.94 5.80
CA ASN A 145 -0.72 10.25 5.57
C ASN A 145 -0.18 10.10 4.14
N ASP A 146 -1.01 9.86 3.13
CA ASP A 146 -0.57 10.03 1.74
C ASP A 146 -0.25 11.50 1.46
N ASP A 147 0.81 11.72 0.68
CA ASP A 147 1.09 13.03 0.12
C ASP A 147 0.24 13.33 -1.11
N ILE A 148 0.25 14.60 -1.52
CA ILE A 148 -0.48 15.07 -2.70
C ILE A 148 -0.04 14.30 -3.95
N THR A 149 1.28 14.09 -4.14
CA THR A 149 1.82 13.41 -5.33
C THR A 149 1.31 11.97 -5.45
N THR A 150 1.28 11.25 -4.34
CA THR A 150 0.81 9.88 -4.23
C THR A 150 -0.70 9.82 -4.48
N THR A 151 -1.45 10.76 -3.92
CA THR A 151 -2.90 10.85 -4.12
C THR A 151 -3.25 11.15 -5.58
N LEU A 152 -2.55 12.08 -6.23
CA LEU A 152 -2.79 12.45 -7.63
C LEU A 152 -2.45 11.33 -8.62
N LYS A 153 -1.52 10.42 -8.29
CA LYS A 153 -1.28 9.21 -9.11
C LYS A 153 -2.49 8.28 -9.13
N VAL A 154 -3.23 8.24 -8.03
CA VAL A 154 -4.40 7.36 -7.84
C VAL A 154 -5.66 8.04 -8.36
N TYR A 155 -5.75 9.35 -8.14
CA TYR A 155 -6.85 10.20 -8.55
C TYR A 155 -6.36 11.31 -9.48
N PRO A 156 -5.94 10.98 -10.71
CA PRO A 156 -5.39 11.95 -11.65
C PRO A 156 -6.40 13.02 -12.10
N GLN A 157 -7.68 12.80 -11.80
CA GLN A 157 -8.78 13.71 -12.13
C GLN A 157 -8.99 14.80 -11.06
N LEU A 158 -8.25 14.73 -9.95
CA LEU A 158 -8.33 15.75 -8.91
C LEU A 158 -7.73 17.06 -9.39
N THR A 159 -8.44 18.14 -9.10
CA THR A 159 -7.99 19.51 -9.38
C THR A 159 -7.93 20.29 -8.07
N GLU A 160 -6.87 21.07 -7.88
CA GLU A 160 -6.75 21.92 -6.69
C GLU A 160 -7.86 22.98 -6.67
N ASN A 161 -8.46 23.19 -5.50
CA ASN A 161 -9.42 24.26 -5.27
C ASN A 161 -8.67 25.58 -5.06
N GLU A 162 -8.74 26.48 -6.04
CA GLU A 162 -8.09 27.80 -5.98
C GLU A 162 -8.52 28.64 -4.76
N SER A 163 -9.73 28.43 -4.25
CA SER A 163 -10.25 29.18 -3.10
C SER A 163 -9.83 28.58 -1.76
N GLN A 164 -9.36 27.34 -1.73
CA GLN A 164 -8.97 26.61 -0.52
C GLN A 164 -7.72 25.77 -0.81
N PRO A 165 -6.52 26.38 -0.76
CA PRO A 165 -5.26 25.67 -0.95
C PRO A 165 -5.16 24.43 -0.06
N GLY A 166 -4.61 23.34 -0.60
CA GLY A 166 -4.57 22.04 0.07
C GLY A 166 -5.87 21.23 0.01
N THR A 167 -6.91 21.73 -0.68
CA THR A 167 -8.12 20.95 -1.00
C THR A 167 -8.15 20.60 -2.48
N TYR A 168 -8.33 19.33 -2.80
CA TYR A 168 -8.40 18.82 -4.16
C TYR A 168 -9.78 18.20 -4.41
N LEU A 169 -10.42 18.62 -5.50
CA LEU A 169 -11.80 18.27 -5.82
C LEU A 169 -11.87 17.36 -7.04
N GLY A 170 -12.85 16.46 -7.05
CA GLY A 170 -13.20 15.66 -8.22
C GLY A 170 -14.56 14.98 -8.08
N THR A 171 -15.02 14.37 -9.16
CA THR A 171 -16.28 13.63 -9.20
C THR A 171 -16.00 12.17 -9.51
N PHE A 172 -16.48 11.26 -8.66
CA PHE A 172 -16.15 9.84 -8.72
C PHE A 172 -17.39 8.97 -8.60
N ALA A 173 -17.27 7.67 -8.92
CA ALA A 173 -18.37 6.72 -8.73
C ALA A 173 -18.77 6.63 -7.24
N ASP A 174 -20.07 6.79 -6.96
CA ASP A 174 -20.62 6.69 -5.61
C ASP A 174 -20.76 5.21 -5.20
N LYS A 175 -19.89 4.76 -4.31
CA LYS A 175 -19.90 3.37 -3.82
C LYS A 175 -21.01 3.06 -2.82
N LEU A 176 -21.67 4.08 -2.26
CA LEU A 176 -22.84 3.91 -1.38
C LEU A 176 -24.16 4.15 -2.12
N SER A 177 -24.11 4.44 -3.41
CA SER A 177 -25.33 4.50 -4.21
C SER A 177 -25.79 3.09 -4.60
N SER A 178 -27.11 2.90 -4.69
CA SER A 178 -27.70 1.71 -5.28
C SER A 178 -27.58 1.68 -6.81
N SER A 179 -27.23 2.80 -7.44
CA SER A 179 -27.01 2.90 -8.88
C SER A 179 -25.52 2.80 -9.19
N SER A 180 -25.13 1.86 -10.05
CA SER A 180 -23.75 1.70 -10.51
C SER A 180 -23.22 2.88 -11.34
N ALA A 181 -24.11 3.71 -11.87
CA ALA A 181 -23.78 4.90 -12.66
C ALA A 181 -23.76 6.19 -11.82
N ALA A 182 -24.13 6.14 -10.54
CA ALA A 182 -24.15 7.32 -9.70
C ALA A 182 -22.75 7.83 -9.44
N THR A 183 -22.62 9.15 -9.43
CA THR A 183 -21.39 9.84 -9.07
C THR A 183 -21.61 10.71 -7.84
N ILE A 184 -20.51 11.01 -7.16
CA ILE A 184 -20.47 11.87 -5.98
C ILE A 184 -19.29 12.82 -6.07
N ASN A 185 -19.48 14.04 -5.59
CA ASN A 185 -18.39 15.00 -5.44
C ASN A 185 -17.55 14.60 -4.24
N ARG A 186 -16.23 14.63 -4.40
CA ARG A 186 -15.27 14.27 -3.36
C ARG A 186 -14.19 15.33 -3.26
N ALA A 187 -13.91 15.74 -2.04
CA ALA A 187 -12.82 16.62 -1.67
C ALA A 187 -11.78 15.84 -0.86
N PHE A 188 -10.52 15.92 -1.27
CA PHE A 188 -9.36 15.44 -0.52
C PHE A 188 -8.69 16.65 0.14
N ILE A 189 -8.55 16.62 1.46
CA ILE A 189 -8.07 17.75 2.25
C ILE A 189 -6.74 17.37 2.89
N PHE A 190 -5.70 18.13 2.56
CA PHE A 190 -4.34 17.92 3.01
C PHE A 190 -3.95 18.98 4.05
N ASN A 191 -3.35 18.53 5.14
CA ASN A 191 -2.74 19.40 6.14
C ASN A 191 -1.25 19.11 6.16
N ASN A 192 -0.40 20.12 5.91
CA ASN A 192 1.06 19.97 5.79
C ASN A 192 1.45 18.84 4.81
N ASP A 193 0.87 18.88 3.61
CA ASP A 193 1.05 17.89 2.53
C ASP A 193 0.64 16.45 2.89
N VAL A 194 -0.10 16.25 3.97
CA VAL A 194 -0.57 14.95 4.43
C VAL A 194 -2.09 14.87 4.35
N LEU A 195 -2.62 13.83 3.69
CA LEU A 195 -4.06 13.60 3.58
C LEU A 195 -4.67 13.41 4.98
N SER A 196 -5.58 14.32 5.32
CA SER A 196 -6.17 14.43 6.66
C SER A 196 -7.65 14.09 6.69
N LYS A 197 -8.37 14.41 5.60
CA LYS A 197 -9.82 14.20 5.50
C LYS A 197 -10.22 13.97 4.05
N ILE A 198 -11.19 13.10 3.85
CA ILE A 198 -11.94 13.00 2.60
C ILE A 198 -13.38 13.38 2.89
N THR A 199 -13.94 14.29 2.11
CA THR A 199 -15.35 14.71 2.22
C THR A 199 -16.07 14.33 0.94
N GLU A 200 -17.07 13.47 1.01
CA GLU A 200 -18.01 13.28 -0.09
C GLU A 200 -19.30 14.02 0.18
N TYR A 201 -19.89 14.62 -0.85
CA TYR A 201 -21.14 15.34 -0.68
C TYR A 201 -22.04 15.27 -1.92
N GLU A 202 -23.33 15.26 -1.66
CA GLU A 202 -24.38 15.35 -2.67
C GLU A 202 -25.52 16.25 -2.16
N ILE A 203 -26.25 16.84 -3.11
CA ILE A 203 -27.52 17.52 -2.83
C ILE A 203 -28.63 16.57 -3.23
N TYR A 204 -29.48 16.23 -2.27
CA TYR A 204 -30.65 15.40 -2.49
C TYR A 204 -31.93 16.20 -2.36
N SER A 205 -32.77 16.13 -3.39
CA SER A 205 -34.09 16.78 -3.41
C SER A 205 -35.18 15.78 -3.79
N ASN A 206 -36.32 15.92 -3.13
CA ASN A 206 -37.51 15.12 -3.39
C ASN A 206 -38.75 15.93 -2.97
N LYS A 207 -39.90 15.67 -3.61
CA LYS A 207 -41.18 16.26 -3.21
C LYS A 207 -41.69 15.68 -1.88
N ASP A 208 -41.37 14.41 -1.62
CA ASP A 208 -41.83 13.69 -0.45
C ASP A 208 -40.78 13.76 0.67
N VAL A 209 -41.06 14.60 1.68
CA VAL A 209 -40.11 14.94 2.75
C VAL A 209 -39.66 13.74 3.57
N LYS A 210 -40.49 12.70 3.72
CA LYS A 210 -40.12 11.48 4.46
C LYS A 210 -38.98 10.70 3.80
N THR A 211 -38.70 10.97 2.53
CA THR A 211 -37.60 10.34 1.79
C THR A 211 -36.23 10.85 2.23
N TYR A 212 -36.13 12.04 2.83
CA TYR A 212 -34.86 12.58 3.33
C TYR A 212 -34.26 11.70 4.43
N ALA A 213 -35.04 11.44 5.49
CA ALA A 213 -34.64 10.54 6.58
C ALA A 213 -34.38 9.11 6.06
N ARG A 214 -35.20 8.62 5.13
CA ARG A 214 -35.03 7.30 4.51
C ARG A 214 -33.72 7.19 3.72
N LYS A 215 -33.37 8.18 2.91
CA LYS A 215 -32.11 8.18 2.14
C LYS A 215 -30.91 8.16 3.09
N PHE A 216 -30.94 8.96 4.14
CA PHE A 216 -29.89 8.99 5.17
C PHE A 216 -29.69 7.61 5.80
N TYR A 217 -30.77 6.95 6.22
CA TYR A 217 -30.73 5.60 6.80
C TYR A 217 -30.24 4.53 5.83
N LEU A 218 -30.56 4.63 4.54
CA LEU A 218 -30.03 3.73 3.52
C LEU A 218 -28.51 3.87 3.37
N LEU A 219 -28.01 5.10 3.34
CA LEU A 219 -26.56 5.35 3.25
C LEU A 219 -25.81 4.85 4.48
N LEU A 220 -26.39 5.02 5.68
CA LEU A 220 -25.89 4.43 6.92
C LEU A 220 -25.74 2.90 6.78
N ASN A 221 -26.81 2.21 6.38
CA ASN A 221 -26.80 0.75 6.20
C ASN A 221 -25.80 0.29 5.14
N TYR A 222 -25.67 1.03 4.04
CA TYR A 222 -24.70 0.72 3.00
C TYR A 222 -23.27 0.91 3.48
N ALA A 223 -22.99 1.97 4.25
CA ALA A 223 -21.68 2.19 4.84
C ALA A 223 -21.32 1.04 5.79
N GLN A 224 -22.22 0.65 6.70
CA GLN A 224 -22.01 -0.49 7.61
C GLN A 224 -21.68 -1.77 6.85
N ARG A 225 -22.50 -2.14 5.85
CA ARG A 225 -22.33 -3.41 5.13
C ARG A 225 -21.13 -3.41 4.20
N ARG A 226 -20.89 -2.29 3.50
CA ARG A 226 -19.86 -2.21 2.47
C ARG A 226 -18.47 -1.97 3.04
N PHE A 227 -18.38 -1.23 4.13
CA PHE A 227 -17.10 -0.92 4.78
C PHE A 227 -16.88 -1.72 6.06
N ASN A 228 -17.84 -2.56 6.48
CA ASN A 228 -17.78 -3.33 7.71
C ASN A 228 -17.53 -2.44 8.95
N MET A 229 -18.12 -1.26 8.96
CA MET A 229 -17.97 -0.28 10.05
C MET A 229 -19.03 -0.49 11.14
N GLU A 230 -18.62 -0.30 12.39
CA GLU A 230 -19.49 -0.29 13.55
C GLU A 230 -20.14 1.08 13.73
N VAL A 231 -21.44 1.12 14.05
CA VAL A 231 -22.15 2.37 14.38
C VAL A 231 -21.91 2.71 15.85
N LYS A 232 -21.34 3.89 16.10
CA LYS A 232 -21.08 4.40 17.45
C LYS A 232 -22.20 5.27 17.99
N ALA A 233 -22.80 6.10 17.12
CA ALA A 233 -23.90 6.96 17.51
C ALA A 233 -24.75 7.36 16.31
N THR A 234 -26.06 7.38 16.50
CA THR A 234 -27.05 7.96 15.58
C THR A 234 -27.89 8.97 16.36
N TYR A 235 -27.88 10.22 15.93
CA TYR A 235 -28.58 11.28 16.64
C TYR A 235 -28.97 12.42 15.69
N TYR A 236 -29.81 13.32 16.19
CA TYR A 236 -30.11 14.58 15.53
C TYR A 236 -30.01 15.76 16.49
N ASP A 237 -29.71 16.91 15.91
CA ASP A 237 -29.72 18.19 16.60
C ASP A 237 -30.91 19.01 16.08
N ASP A 238 -31.80 19.42 16.98
CA ASP A 238 -32.99 20.22 16.68
C ASP A 238 -32.78 21.65 17.21
N ALA A 239 -33.02 22.64 16.36
CA ALA A 239 -32.85 24.06 16.68
C ALA A 239 -33.79 24.53 17.81
N SER A 240 -34.87 23.81 18.08
CA SER A 240 -35.76 24.09 19.22
C SER A 240 -35.14 23.72 20.58
N VAL A 241 -34.13 22.85 20.60
CA VAL A 241 -33.39 22.43 21.80
C VAL A 241 -31.87 22.47 21.56
N PRO A 242 -31.28 23.67 21.39
CA PRO A 242 -29.87 23.81 21.04
C PRO A 242 -28.93 23.12 22.03
N GLY A 243 -27.93 22.40 21.50
CA GLY A 243 -26.91 21.73 22.29
C GLY A 243 -27.31 20.35 22.84
N LEU A 244 -28.53 19.88 22.56
CA LEU A 244 -28.96 18.52 22.91
C LEU A 244 -28.90 17.59 21.69
N HIS A 245 -28.06 16.56 21.79
CA HIS A 245 -28.05 15.45 20.85
C HIS A 245 -29.18 14.48 21.20
N THR A 246 -30.16 14.34 20.32
CA THR A 246 -31.28 13.39 20.53
C THR A 246 -30.97 12.06 19.84
N PRO A 247 -30.78 10.95 20.58
CA PRO A 247 -30.52 9.65 19.98
C PRO A 247 -31.69 9.19 19.09
N ILE A 248 -31.37 8.48 18.02
CA ILE A 248 -32.36 7.88 17.11
C ILE A 248 -32.38 6.38 17.36
N ALA A 249 -33.54 5.83 17.68
CA ALA A 249 -33.71 4.38 17.85
C ALA A 249 -33.90 3.68 16.50
N GLU A 250 -33.55 2.40 16.42
CA GLU A 250 -33.65 1.64 15.18
C GLU A 250 -35.09 1.54 14.64
N GLU A 251 -36.07 1.52 15.54
CA GLU A 251 -37.50 1.51 15.22
C GLU A 251 -38.01 2.83 14.61
N ASP A 252 -37.38 3.96 14.95
CA ASP A 252 -37.75 5.29 14.44
C ASP A 252 -37.54 5.38 12.93
N TRP A 253 -36.47 4.77 12.42
CA TRP A 253 -36.19 4.73 10.98
C TRP A 253 -37.30 4.04 10.19
N ASN A 254 -38.05 3.14 10.82
CA ASN A 254 -39.16 2.43 10.22
C ASN A 254 -40.52 3.11 10.45
N ASN A 255 -40.62 4.04 11.40
CA ASN A 255 -41.82 4.81 11.70
C ASN A 255 -42.06 5.93 10.67
N GLU A 256 -43.19 5.88 9.97
CA GLU A 256 -43.52 6.86 8.92
C GLU A 256 -43.80 8.25 9.46
N ASN A 257 -44.49 8.37 10.59
CA ASN A 257 -44.79 9.67 11.20
C ASN A 257 -43.51 10.37 11.62
N TRP A 258 -42.58 9.61 12.24
CA TRP A 258 -41.28 10.11 12.61
C TRP A 258 -40.48 10.58 11.38
N ARG A 259 -40.37 9.76 10.33
CA ARG A 259 -39.67 10.16 9.10
C ARG A 259 -40.28 11.40 8.46
N ASN A 260 -41.61 11.55 8.51
CA ASN A 260 -42.27 12.73 7.99
C ASN A 260 -41.94 13.98 8.81
N GLU A 261 -42.00 13.91 10.14
CA GLU A 261 -41.61 15.03 11.02
C GLU A 261 -40.16 15.45 10.80
N ILE A 262 -39.23 14.50 10.85
CA ILE A 262 -37.79 14.75 10.66
C ILE A 262 -37.52 15.29 9.26
N GLY A 263 -38.20 14.75 8.24
CA GLY A 263 -38.12 15.24 6.87
C GLY A 263 -38.55 16.70 6.72
N GLN A 264 -39.65 17.09 7.37
CA GLN A 264 -40.12 18.48 7.39
C GLN A 264 -39.12 19.40 8.09
N LYS A 265 -38.60 18.98 9.25
CA LYS A 265 -37.62 19.77 10.01
C LYS A 265 -36.28 19.93 9.27
N LEU A 266 -35.81 18.88 8.59
CA LEU A 266 -34.65 18.94 7.68
C LEU A 266 -34.90 19.93 6.53
N GLN A 267 -36.06 19.84 5.88
CA GLN A 267 -36.41 20.75 4.78
C GLN A 267 -36.56 22.20 5.24
N ALA A 268 -36.99 22.42 6.49
CA ALA A 268 -37.05 23.75 7.09
C ALA A 268 -35.68 24.26 7.58
N GLY A 269 -34.63 23.43 7.57
CA GLY A 269 -33.30 23.81 8.10
C GLY A 269 -33.24 23.90 9.63
N THR A 270 -34.25 23.34 10.32
CA THR A 270 -34.36 23.37 11.79
C THR A 270 -33.77 22.13 12.46
N LEU A 271 -33.37 21.13 11.67
CA LEU A 271 -32.80 19.89 12.16
C LEU A 271 -31.61 19.46 11.33
N ARG A 272 -30.65 18.80 11.97
CA ARG A 272 -29.51 18.14 11.32
C ARG A 272 -29.42 16.69 11.80
N LEU A 273 -29.22 15.76 10.87
CA LEU A 273 -28.99 14.35 11.17
C LEU A 273 -27.50 14.05 11.24
N TYR A 274 -27.12 13.16 12.15
CA TYR A 274 -25.75 12.69 12.33
C TYR A 274 -25.70 11.18 12.58
N CYS A 275 -24.69 10.55 12.00
CA CYS A 275 -24.29 9.20 12.34
C CYS A 275 -22.77 9.11 12.35
N GLN A 276 -22.22 8.50 13.39
CA GLN A 276 -20.81 8.19 13.52
C GLN A 276 -20.61 6.69 13.36
N LEU A 277 -19.81 6.31 12.37
CA LEU A 277 -19.37 4.95 12.13
C LEU A 277 -17.84 4.89 12.24
N GLN A 278 -17.29 3.74 12.59
CA GLN A 278 -15.85 3.53 12.55
C GLN A 278 -15.48 2.07 12.28
N ASP A 279 -14.31 1.87 11.69
CA ASP A 279 -13.57 0.62 11.73
C ASP A 279 -12.23 0.83 12.46
N GLU A 280 -11.28 -0.09 12.31
CA GLU A 280 -9.96 -0.01 12.92
C GLU A 280 -9.15 1.22 12.46
N HIS A 281 -9.38 1.72 11.25
CA HIS A 281 -8.50 2.70 10.59
C HIS A 281 -9.19 4.01 10.22
N THR A 282 -10.52 4.00 10.10
CA THR A 282 -11.29 5.12 9.57
C THR A 282 -12.53 5.38 10.43
N GLN A 283 -12.76 6.66 10.71
CA GLN A 283 -14.03 7.17 11.20
C GLN A 283 -14.79 7.80 10.04
N LEU A 284 -16.08 7.50 9.93
CA LEU A 284 -17.04 8.15 9.03
C LEU A 284 -18.09 8.90 9.87
N CYS A 285 -18.16 10.21 9.68
CA CYS A 285 -19.28 11.04 10.11
C CYS A 285 -20.21 11.30 8.92
N LEU A 286 -21.37 10.63 8.90
CA LEU A 286 -22.45 10.89 7.96
C LEU A 286 -23.34 11.99 8.55
N SER A 287 -23.62 13.04 7.78
CA SER A 287 -24.51 14.12 8.21
C SER A 287 -25.46 14.56 7.10
N ALA A 288 -26.64 15.07 7.50
CA ALA A 288 -27.58 15.67 6.57
C ALA A 288 -28.23 16.94 7.12
N PHE A 289 -28.29 17.98 6.29
CA PHE A 289 -28.79 19.30 6.66
C PHE A 289 -29.24 20.10 5.43
N ASN A 290 -30.05 21.14 5.64
CA ASN A 290 -30.57 21.96 4.55
C ASN A 290 -29.48 22.77 3.82
N THR A 291 -29.62 22.94 2.50
CA THR A 291 -28.70 23.73 1.67
C THR A 291 -28.84 25.25 1.86
N SER A 292 -29.88 25.72 2.55
CA SER A 292 -30.28 27.12 2.77
C SER A 292 -30.72 27.88 1.51
N ASP A 293 -30.24 27.48 0.34
CA ASP A 293 -30.62 28.03 -0.98
C ASP A 293 -31.87 27.37 -1.60
N GLY A 294 -32.47 26.40 -0.89
CA GLY A 294 -33.66 25.67 -1.34
C GLY A 294 -33.39 24.57 -2.38
N SER A 295 -32.14 24.29 -2.74
CA SER A 295 -31.78 23.23 -3.69
C SER A 295 -32.02 21.82 -3.14
N GLY A 296 -32.06 21.65 -1.81
CA GLY A 296 -32.46 20.40 -1.16
C GLY A 296 -31.78 20.20 0.20
N ILE A 297 -31.41 18.95 0.46
CA ILE A 297 -30.66 18.54 1.65
C ILE A 297 -29.25 18.15 1.22
N TYR A 298 -28.25 18.78 1.82
CA TYR A 298 -26.88 18.29 1.77
C TYR A 298 -26.80 16.98 2.53
N ILE A 299 -26.21 15.98 1.89
CA ILE A 299 -25.77 14.76 2.55
C ILE A 299 -24.25 14.75 2.43
N VAL A 300 -23.57 14.73 3.57
CA VAL A 300 -22.11 14.82 3.66
C VAL A 300 -21.58 13.59 4.36
N ARG A 301 -20.51 13.02 3.81
CA ARG A 301 -19.80 11.85 4.32
C ARG A 301 -18.37 12.27 4.57
N ASP A 302 -18.07 12.51 5.83
CA ASP A 302 -16.76 12.95 6.28
C ASP A 302 -15.98 11.77 6.78
N TYR A 303 -14.87 11.48 6.13
CA TYR A 303 -13.99 10.37 6.49
C TYR A 303 -12.67 10.93 6.99
N THR A 304 -12.18 10.36 8.08
CA THR A 304 -10.96 10.76 8.77
C THR A 304 -10.25 9.55 9.36
N ALA A 305 -8.94 9.66 9.57
CA ALA A 305 -8.17 8.63 10.25
C ALA A 305 -8.74 8.35 11.64
N ASN A 306 -8.91 7.08 11.98
CA ASN A 306 -9.20 6.69 13.34
C ASN A 306 -7.91 6.86 14.16
N ILE A 307 -7.86 7.89 15.00
CA ILE A 307 -6.75 8.09 15.93
C ILE A 307 -7.03 7.22 17.15
N ILE A 308 -6.88 5.90 17.01
CA ILE A 308 -6.76 5.04 18.18
C ILE A 308 -5.36 5.30 18.75
N ARG A 309 -5.27 6.25 19.68
CA ARG A 309 -4.11 6.39 20.58
C ARG A 309 -4.22 5.38 21.72
#